data_AF-A0A533YYJ5-F1
#
_entry.id   AF-A0A533YYJ5-F1
#
_cell.length_a   1.000
_cell.length_b   1.000
_cell.length_c   1.000
_cell.angle_alpha   90.00
_cell.angle_beta   90.00
_cell.angle_gamma   90.00
#
_symmetry.space_group_name_H-M   'P 1'
#
loop_
_entity.id
_entity.type
_entity.pdbx_description
1 polymer ?
#
loop_
_entity_poly.entity_id
_entity_poly.type
_entity_poly.pdbx_seq_one_letter_code
_entity_poly.pdbx_strand_id
1 'polypeptide(L)'
;MSGALLGYACLWTAWITFPLMAAMQFICAKVGMVTGRGLAGVLRRHYPRTMLYPAVAALVIANTINAGADIQAIAAGVNLLIPIPIKALIVPIGLLLLALQIWWPYRLIARTFKWLTLSLFAYIGASFLAGPNWTEVLRGTVLPTLRFDGTFLAVLVAILGTTISPYLFFWQASQEVEEELAMGRKQLWQRQGATDAEVRYAAWDVNIGMFFSNVVMYFIILATAATLHQTGHTDINTAADSAVALRPLAGDAAYILMALALIGTGLLAVPILTTSGAYAVCEAFGWKWGLDRKLRGAKQFYFVIAASTIVGLFIDFLGINPMDALFWTAVINGFLAPPLLMIIMLVANNRSVMGDRVNGTAMNVLGWTTTVVMFAAAAALVVTWGAS
;
A
#
# COMPACT_ATOMS: atom_id res chain seq x y z
N MET A 1 -7.23 1.18 12.88
CA MET A 1 -6.74 2.30 13.71
C MET A 1 -7.64 3.53 13.61
N SER A 2 -7.78 4.14 12.43
CA SER A 2 -8.55 5.38 12.26
C SER A 2 -9.99 5.30 12.79
N GLY A 3 -10.74 4.25 12.43
CA GLY A 3 -12.10 4.06 12.92
C GLY A 3 -12.18 3.83 14.44
N ALA A 4 -11.18 3.18 15.04
CA ALA A 4 -11.15 2.94 16.48
C ALA A 4 -10.80 4.19 17.30
N LEU A 5 -9.88 5.03 16.79
CA LEU A 5 -9.43 6.25 17.49
C LEU A 5 -10.38 7.43 17.29
N LEU A 6 -10.89 7.62 16.07
CA LEU A 6 -11.63 8.82 15.67
C LEU A 6 -13.10 8.54 15.32
N GLY A 7 -13.56 7.30 15.50
CA GLY A 7 -14.92 6.90 15.17
C GLY A 7 -15.25 7.14 13.69
N TYR A 8 -16.41 7.75 13.45
CA TYR A 8 -16.91 8.04 12.10
C TYR A 8 -16.28 9.27 11.43
N ALA A 9 -15.39 10.01 12.11
CA ALA A 9 -14.86 11.30 11.65
C ALA A 9 -13.96 11.21 10.40
N CYS A 10 -13.44 10.02 10.07
CA CYS A 10 -12.59 9.80 8.90
C CYS A 10 -13.32 9.15 7.71
N LEU A 11 -14.63 8.89 7.79
CA LEU A 11 -15.34 8.22 6.69
C LEU A 11 -15.34 9.03 5.39
N TRP A 12 -15.40 10.36 5.48
CA TRP A 12 -15.33 11.26 4.32
C TRP A 12 -14.01 11.14 3.54
N THR A 13 -12.91 10.70 4.17
CA THR A 13 -11.63 10.62 3.49
C THR A 13 -11.67 9.60 2.36
N ALA A 14 -12.47 8.54 2.50
CA ALA A 14 -12.66 7.52 1.46
C ALA A 14 -13.12 8.13 0.12
N TRP A 15 -14.13 9.01 0.17
CA TRP A 15 -14.68 9.65 -1.02
C TRP A 15 -13.68 10.60 -1.69
N ILE A 16 -12.90 11.33 -0.90
CA ILE A 16 -11.90 12.27 -1.42
C ILE A 16 -10.67 11.53 -1.95
N THR A 17 -10.24 10.44 -1.33
CA THR A 17 -9.02 9.73 -1.76
C THR A 17 -9.23 8.89 -3.02
N PHE A 18 -10.44 8.41 -3.31
CA PHE A 18 -10.72 7.60 -4.49
C PHE A 18 -10.26 8.26 -5.81
N PRO A 19 -10.72 9.47 -6.19
CA PRO A 19 -10.31 10.09 -7.45
C PRO A 19 -8.82 10.44 -7.47
N LEU A 20 -8.24 10.80 -6.32
CA LEU A 20 -6.82 11.17 -6.19
C LEU A 20 -5.91 9.96 -6.40
N MET A 21 -6.22 8.84 -5.75
CA MET A 21 -5.52 7.57 -5.87
C MET A 21 -5.66 7.01 -7.29
N ALA A 22 -6.88 6.96 -7.82
CA ALA A 22 -7.14 6.41 -9.15
C ALA A 22 -6.40 7.18 -10.25
N ALA A 23 -6.45 8.51 -10.21
CA ALA A 23 -5.69 9.35 -11.14
C ALA A 23 -4.19 9.11 -11.03
N MET A 24 -3.66 9.04 -9.80
CA MET A 24 -2.23 8.88 -9.59
C MET A 24 -1.72 7.51 -10.08
N GLN A 25 -2.45 6.45 -9.76
CA GLN A 25 -2.12 5.10 -10.18
C GLN A 25 -2.20 4.95 -11.69
N PHE A 26 -3.20 5.57 -12.33
CA PHE A 26 -3.29 5.62 -13.77
C PHE A 26 -2.11 6.36 -14.42
N ILE A 27 -1.67 7.49 -13.84
CA ILE A 27 -0.50 8.22 -14.34
C ILE A 27 0.76 7.36 -14.24
N CYS A 28 0.98 6.66 -13.12
CA CYS A 28 2.10 5.74 -12.94
C CYS A 28 2.07 4.59 -13.96
N ALA A 29 0.91 3.95 -14.13
CA ALA A 29 0.69 2.91 -15.14
C ALA A 29 1.02 3.42 -16.55
N LYS A 30 0.48 4.59 -16.90
CA LYS A 30 0.71 5.24 -18.19
C LYS A 30 2.19 5.55 -18.44
N VAL A 31 2.92 6.02 -17.44
CA VAL A 31 4.38 6.23 -17.56
C VAL A 31 5.09 4.89 -17.85
N GLY A 32 4.72 3.81 -17.16
CA GLY A 32 5.25 2.47 -17.40
C GLY A 32 4.99 1.98 -18.82
N MET A 33 3.73 2.04 -19.26
CA MET A 33 3.29 1.61 -20.59
C MET A 33 3.88 2.44 -21.73
N VAL A 34 3.98 3.77 -21.59
CA VAL A 34 4.50 4.64 -22.67
C VAL A 34 6.01 4.51 -22.80
N THR A 35 6.73 4.46 -21.68
CA THR A 35 8.20 4.45 -21.69
C THR A 35 8.80 3.05 -21.82
N GLY A 36 8.02 2.00 -21.55
CA GLY A 36 8.47 0.62 -21.49
C GLY A 36 9.45 0.34 -20.34
N ARG A 37 9.44 1.19 -19.30
CA ARG A 37 10.35 1.15 -18.14
C ARG A 37 9.60 1.48 -16.86
N GLY A 38 10.02 0.87 -15.75
CA GLY A 38 9.52 1.28 -14.45
C GLY A 38 9.97 2.69 -14.06
N LEU A 39 9.32 3.22 -13.04
CA LEU A 39 9.43 4.63 -12.65
C LEU A 39 10.85 5.01 -12.25
N ALA A 40 11.55 4.17 -11.47
CA ALA A 40 12.92 4.44 -11.06
C ALA A 40 13.88 4.46 -12.27
N GLY A 41 13.62 3.60 -13.27
CA GLY A 41 14.37 3.59 -14.52
C GLY A 41 14.19 4.86 -15.35
N VAL A 42 12.98 5.44 -15.35
CA VAL A 42 12.69 6.72 -16.01
C VAL A 42 13.35 7.88 -15.27
N LEU A 43 13.21 7.92 -13.94
CA LEU A 43 13.80 8.94 -13.07
C LEU A 43 15.32 9.00 -13.22
N ARG A 44 16.00 7.85 -13.20
CA ARG A 44 17.46 7.76 -13.35
C ARG A 44 17.98 8.45 -14.62
N ARG A 45 17.21 8.43 -15.71
CA ARG A 45 17.64 8.96 -17.02
C ARG A 45 17.40 10.46 -17.17
N HIS A 46 16.37 11.00 -16.54
CA HIS A 46 15.92 12.37 -16.77
C HIS A 46 16.09 13.30 -15.57
N TYR A 47 16.36 12.75 -14.39
CA TYR A 47 16.47 13.51 -13.13
C TYR A 47 17.79 13.22 -12.40
N PRO A 48 18.28 14.15 -11.58
CA PRO A 48 19.54 14.00 -10.87
C PRO A 48 19.47 12.86 -9.83
N ARG A 49 20.60 12.17 -9.67
CA ARG A 49 20.76 11.05 -8.73
C ARG A 49 20.49 11.42 -7.27
N THR A 50 20.71 12.69 -6.92
CA THR A 50 20.46 13.25 -5.58
C THR A 50 18.99 13.21 -5.17
N MET A 51 18.05 13.16 -6.12
CA MET A 51 16.62 13.04 -5.81
C MET A 51 16.18 11.57 -5.78
N LEU A 52 16.76 10.73 -6.65
CA LEU A 52 16.39 9.32 -6.78
C LEU A 52 16.85 8.47 -5.59
N TYR A 53 18.13 8.56 -5.20
CA TYR A 53 18.68 7.65 -4.18
C TYR A 53 18.05 7.82 -2.79
N PRO A 54 17.85 9.04 -2.26
CA PRO A 54 17.18 9.20 -0.98
C PRO A 54 15.74 8.70 -1.00
N ALA A 55 14.99 8.95 -2.08
CA ALA A 55 13.62 8.48 -2.22
C ALA A 55 13.54 6.95 -2.24
N VAL A 56 14.42 6.29 -3.01
CA VAL A 56 14.49 4.82 -3.06
C VAL A 56 14.95 4.24 -1.73
N ALA A 57 15.90 4.87 -1.03
CA ALA A 57 16.35 4.40 0.28
C ALA A 57 15.23 4.49 1.32
N ALA A 58 14.53 5.63 1.40
CA ALA A 58 13.44 5.83 2.33
C ALA A 58 12.26 4.89 2.04
N LEU A 59 11.97 4.66 0.75
CA LEU A 59 11.00 3.66 0.30
C LEU A 59 11.34 2.25 0.79
N VAL A 60 12.59 1.81 0.59
CA VAL A 60 13.03 0.48 1.00
C VAL A 60 12.92 0.33 2.52
N ILE A 61 13.36 1.34 3.27
CA ILE A 61 13.25 1.33 4.74
C ILE A 61 11.79 1.21 5.18
N ALA A 62 10.89 2.04 4.64
CA ALA A 62 9.47 2.00 4.98
C ALA A 62 8.82 0.65 4.61
N ASN A 63 9.15 0.10 3.43
CA ASN A 63 8.65 -1.20 3.00
C ASN A 63 9.19 -2.36 3.84
N THR A 64 10.46 -2.28 4.27
CA THR A 64 11.07 -3.29 5.14
C THR A 64 10.39 -3.32 6.51
N ILE A 65 10.11 -2.16 7.09
CA ILE A 65 9.39 -2.07 8.37
C ILE A 65 7.95 -2.59 8.20
N ASN A 66 7.25 -2.19 7.13
CA ASN A 66 5.90 -2.71 6.83
C ASN A 66 5.89 -4.23 6.66
N ALA A 67 6.87 -4.79 5.93
CA ALA A 67 6.99 -6.22 5.75
C ALA A 67 7.23 -6.96 7.07
N GLY A 68 8.05 -6.41 7.98
CA GLY A 68 8.22 -6.95 9.33
C GLY A 68 6.91 -6.97 10.11
N ALA A 69 6.24 -5.83 10.19
CA ALA A 69 4.96 -5.73 10.89
C ALA A 69 3.86 -6.64 10.29
N ASP A 70 3.83 -6.82 8.97
CA ASP A 70 2.93 -7.77 8.32
C ASP A 70 3.29 -9.23 8.66
N ILE A 71 4.57 -9.59 8.74
CA ILE A 71 4.99 -10.93 9.20
C ILE A 71 4.52 -11.17 10.64
N GLN A 72 4.66 -10.17 11.51
CA GLN A 72 4.16 -10.24 12.87
C GLN A 72 2.63 -10.34 12.91
N ALA A 73 1.92 -9.66 12.03
CA ALA A 73 0.46 -9.76 11.90
C ALA A 73 0.02 -11.16 11.47
N ILE A 74 0.75 -11.82 10.56
CA ILE A 74 0.50 -13.23 10.18
C ILE A 74 0.75 -14.12 11.40
N ALA A 75 1.86 -13.94 12.10
CA ALA A 75 2.19 -14.73 13.29
C ALA A 75 1.13 -14.58 14.39
N ALA A 76 0.60 -13.37 14.58
CA ALA A 76 -0.50 -13.08 15.48
C ALA A 76 -1.81 -13.74 15.00
N GLY A 77 -2.13 -13.67 13.70
CA GLY A 77 -3.29 -14.36 13.12
C GLY A 77 -3.22 -15.88 13.26
N VAL A 78 -2.03 -16.47 13.11
CA VAL A 78 -1.81 -17.91 13.38
C VAL A 78 -1.97 -18.21 14.87
N ASN A 79 -1.43 -17.36 15.75
CA ASN A 79 -1.58 -17.51 17.20
C ASN A 79 -3.05 -17.53 17.66
N LEU A 80 -3.93 -16.78 16.99
CA LEU A 80 -5.38 -16.78 17.24
C LEU A 80 -6.05 -18.13 16.92
N LEU A 81 -5.50 -18.91 15.97
CA LEU A 81 -6.01 -20.22 15.58
C LEU A 81 -5.33 -21.37 16.34
N ILE A 82 -4.01 -21.26 16.52
CA ILE A 82 -3.17 -22.24 17.19
C ILE A 82 -2.31 -21.48 18.21
N PRO A 83 -2.47 -21.71 19.52
CA PRO A 83 -1.84 -20.90 20.57
C PRO A 83 -0.33 -21.18 20.71
N ILE A 84 0.45 -20.84 19.68
CA ILE A 84 1.92 -20.94 19.61
C ILE A 84 2.49 -19.53 19.80
N PRO A 85 3.54 -19.35 20.62
CA PRO A 85 4.13 -18.03 20.87
C PRO A 85 4.54 -17.33 19.56
N ILE A 86 4.09 -16.08 19.39
CA ILE A 86 4.31 -15.26 18.19
C ILE A 86 5.79 -15.20 17.80
N LYS A 87 6.69 -15.02 18.80
CA LYS A 87 8.16 -14.98 18.58
C LYS A 87 8.72 -16.25 17.93
N ALA A 88 8.12 -17.41 18.20
CA ALA A 88 8.53 -18.67 17.59
C ALA A 88 7.98 -18.84 16.17
N LEU A 89 6.88 -18.15 15.82
CA LEU A 89 6.24 -18.21 14.51
C LEU A 89 6.83 -17.22 13.50
N ILE A 90 7.34 -16.07 13.95
CA ILE A 90 7.89 -15.01 13.08
C ILE A 90 8.98 -15.56 12.14
N VAL A 91 9.97 -16.28 12.68
CA VAL A 91 11.10 -16.83 11.90
C VAL A 91 10.64 -17.86 10.85
N PRO A 92 9.89 -18.93 11.19
CA PRO A 92 9.44 -19.89 10.18
C PRO A 92 8.50 -19.27 9.16
N ILE A 93 7.63 -18.31 9.54
CA ILE A 93 6.76 -17.60 8.59
C ILE A 93 7.58 -16.76 7.61
N GLY A 94 8.57 -16.00 8.10
CA GLY A 94 9.43 -15.19 7.24
C GLY A 94 10.27 -16.04 6.28
N LEU A 95 10.83 -17.16 6.75
CA LEU A 95 11.55 -18.11 5.90
C LEU A 95 10.64 -18.78 4.87
N LEU A 96 9.42 -19.15 5.28
CA LEU A 96 8.41 -19.70 4.37
C LEU A 96 8.03 -18.68 3.29
N LEU A 97 7.79 -17.42 3.66
CA LEU A 97 7.48 -16.34 2.73
C LEU A 97 8.63 -16.08 1.75
N LEU A 98 9.86 -16.11 2.24
CA LEU A 98 11.05 -15.95 1.41
C LEU A 98 11.21 -17.12 0.44
N ALA A 99 11.03 -18.36 0.92
CA ALA A 99 11.05 -19.55 0.07
C ALA A 99 9.94 -19.52 -0.99
N LEU A 100 8.73 -19.11 -0.60
CA LEU A 100 7.58 -18.97 -1.50
C LEU A 100 7.86 -17.92 -2.59
N GLN A 101 8.41 -16.76 -2.22
CA GLN A 101 8.79 -15.70 -3.17
C GLN A 101 9.85 -16.15 -4.19
N ILE A 102 10.74 -17.08 -3.80
CA ILE A 102 11.84 -17.54 -4.64
C ILE A 102 11.42 -18.73 -5.52
N TRP A 103 10.62 -19.65 -5.01
CA TRP A 103 10.31 -20.92 -5.68
C TRP A 103 8.97 -20.91 -6.42
N TRP A 104 8.00 -20.10 -6.00
CA TRP A 104 6.68 -20.12 -6.61
C TRP A 104 6.49 -18.96 -7.60
N PRO A 105 5.91 -19.22 -8.78
CA PRO A 105 5.60 -18.15 -9.71
C PRO A 105 4.52 -17.24 -9.10
N TYR A 106 4.72 -15.93 -9.20
CA TYR A 106 3.83 -14.89 -8.66
C TYR A 106 2.35 -15.12 -9.02
N ARG A 107 2.06 -15.69 -10.20
CA ARG A 107 0.68 -16.02 -10.64
C ARG A 107 -0.04 -17.03 -9.75
N LEU A 108 0.67 -18.01 -9.19
CA LEU A 108 0.10 -19.02 -8.28
C LEU A 108 -0.20 -18.40 -6.90
N ILE A 109 0.72 -17.59 -6.40
CA ILE A 109 0.57 -16.78 -5.19
C ILE A 109 -0.66 -15.87 -5.36
N ALA A 110 -0.67 -15.01 -6.38
CA ALA A 110 -1.75 -14.06 -6.62
C ALA A 110 -3.13 -14.73 -6.79
N ARG A 111 -3.20 -15.90 -7.44
CA ARG A 111 -4.48 -16.62 -7.63
C ARG A 111 -5.02 -17.19 -6.33
N THR A 112 -4.18 -17.84 -5.52
CA THR A 112 -4.61 -18.42 -4.23
C THR A 112 -5.02 -17.32 -3.26
N PHE A 113 -4.25 -16.25 -3.22
CA PHE A 113 -4.51 -15.16 -2.29
C PHE A 113 -5.65 -14.21 -2.70
N LYS A 114 -6.03 -14.15 -3.98
CA LYS A 114 -7.27 -13.47 -4.43
C LYS A 114 -8.52 -14.00 -3.73
N TRP A 115 -8.55 -15.29 -3.36
CA TRP A 115 -9.67 -15.84 -2.59
C TRP A 115 -9.64 -15.38 -1.14
N LEU A 116 -8.44 -15.11 -0.61
CA LEU A 116 -8.28 -14.67 0.75
C LEU A 116 -8.57 -13.17 0.90
N THR A 117 -8.35 -12.35 -0.14
CA THR A 117 -8.84 -10.96 -0.15
C THR A 117 -10.37 -10.86 -0.19
N LEU A 118 -11.07 -11.88 -0.69
CA LEU A 118 -12.54 -11.93 -0.57
C LEU A 118 -12.99 -11.97 0.89
N SER A 119 -12.17 -12.48 1.82
CA SER A 119 -12.48 -12.42 3.26
C SER A 119 -12.56 -10.97 3.77
N LEU A 120 -11.91 -10.00 3.13
CA LEU A 120 -12.04 -8.58 3.50
C LEU A 120 -13.45 -8.05 3.22
N PHE A 121 -14.19 -8.65 2.29
CA PHE A 121 -15.60 -8.32 2.09
C PHE A 121 -16.48 -8.76 3.28
N ALA A 122 -15.98 -9.65 4.15
CA ALA A 122 -16.66 -9.96 5.40
C ALA A 122 -16.79 -8.73 6.32
N TYR A 123 -15.88 -7.75 6.22
CA TYR A 123 -16.02 -6.46 6.92
C TYR A 123 -17.26 -5.67 6.49
N ILE A 124 -17.70 -5.83 5.24
CA ILE A 124 -18.95 -5.24 4.76
C ILE A 124 -20.09 -5.83 5.56
N GLY A 125 -20.21 -7.16 5.62
CA GLY A 125 -21.23 -7.84 6.42
C GLY A 125 -21.16 -7.48 7.91
N ALA A 126 -19.95 -7.49 8.48
CA ALA A 126 -19.73 -7.11 9.89
C ALA A 126 -20.17 -5.68 10.19
N SER A 127 -19.95 -4.74 9.26
CA SER A 127 -20.38 -3.35 9.43
C SER A 127 -21.89 -3.18 9.50
N PHE A 128 -22.66 -3.99 8.75
CA PHE A 128 -24.13 -3.97 8.81
C PHE A 128 -24.64 -4.66 10.08
N LEU A 129 -24.02 -5.80 10.44
CA LEU A 129 -24.38 -6.58 11.64
C LEU A 129 -24.08 -5.84 12.94
N ALA A 130 -23.07 -4.96 12.96
CA ALA A 130 -22.74 -4.13 14.12
C ALA A 130 -23.84 -3.10 14.46
N GLY A 131 -24.87 -2.93 13.62
CA GLY A 131 -25.97 -2.01 13.86
C GLY A 131 -25.55 -0.55 14.03
N PRO A 132 -24.70 0.02 13.14
CA PRO A 132 -24.22 1.39 13.30
C PRO A 132 -25.36 2.40 13.20
N ASN A 133 -25.21 3.53 13.88
CA ASN A 133 -26.14 4.65 13.71
C ASN A 133 -25.96 5.27 12.31
N TRP A 134 -26.80 4.87 11.37
CA TRP A 134 -26.75 5.33 9.98
C TRP A 134 -26.79 6.85 9.83
N THR A 135 -27.40 7.57 10.77
CA THR A 135 -27.41 9.04 10.75
C THR A 135 -26.02 9.61 11.00
N GLU A 136 -25.26 9.04 11.93
CA GLU A 136 -23.89 9.46 12.22
C GLU A 136 -22.91 9.00 11.14
N VAL A 137 -23.14 7.82 10.57
CA VAL A 137 -22.37 7.32 9.42
C VAL A 137 -22.53 8.26 8.23
N LEU A 138 -23.76 8.62 7.86
CA LEU A 138 -24.01 9.56 6.77
C LEU A 138 -23.41 10.94 7.05
N ARG A 139 -23.49 11.43 8.29
CA ARG A 139 -22.84 12.68 8.68
C ARG A 139 -21.32 12.58 8.56
N GLY A 140 -20.68 11.54 9.07
CA GLY A 140 -19.23 11.34 8.99
C GLY A 140 -18.71 11.12 7.57
N THR A 141 -19.57 10.62 6.67
CA THR A 141 -19.26 10.39 5.26
C THR A 141 -19.41 11.65 4.41
N VAL A 142 -20.41 12.48 4.68
CA VAL A 142 -20.73 13.65 3.84
C VAL A 142 -20.13 14.95 4.38
N LEU A 143 -20.06 15.11 5.71
CA LEU A 143 -19.55 16.33 6.34
C LEU A 143 -18.09 16.13 6.76
N PRO A 144 -17.12 16.78 6.08
CA PRO A 144 -15.72 16.69 6.49
C PRO A 144 -15.52 17.39 7.83
N THR A 145 -15.30 16.60 8.89
CA THR A 145 -14.94 17.13 10.21
C THR A 145 -13.42 17.23 10.30
N LEU A 146 -12.88 18.43 10.04
CA LEU A 146 -11.46 18.71 10.22
C LEU A 146 -11.20 19.18 11.66
N ARG A 147 -10.43 18.41 12.41
CA ARG A 147 -9.93 18.81 13.73
C ARG A 147 -8.43 19.05 13.62
N PHE A 148 -7.95 20.24 13.98
CA PHE A 148 -6.52 20.55 13.99
C PHE A 148 -5.86 20.07 15.28
N ASP A 149 -6.05 18.78 15.57
CA ASP A 149 -5.40 18.10 16.69
C ASP A 149 -4.26 17.22 16.16
N GLY A 150 -3.17 17.11 16.91
CA GLY A 150 -1.99 16.36 16.50
C GLY A 150 -2.30 14.90 16.18
N THR A 151 -3.18 14.26 16.95
CA THR A 151 -3.62 12.88 16.71
C THR A 151 -4.47 12.78 15.45
N PHE A 152 -5.41 13.72 15.24
CA PHE A 152 -6.26 13.72 14.05
C PHE A 152 -5.44 13.90 12.76
N LEU A 153 -4.50 14.86 12.75
CA LEU A 153 -3.65 15.10 11.59
C LEU A 153 -2.69 13.94 11.34
N ALA A 154 -2.14 13.32 12.38
CA ALA A 154 -1.29 12.15 12.21
C ALA A 154 -2.08 10.96 11.60
N VAL A 155 -3.32 10.72 12.05
CA VAL A 155 -4.20 9.70 11.45
C VAL A 155 -4.57 10.06 10.02
N LEU A 156 -4.86 11.33 9.72
CA LEU A 156 -5.16 11.78 8.36
C LEU A 156 -3.97 11.56 7.43
N VAL A 157 -2.76 11.93 7.85
CA VAL A 157 -1.53 11.68 7.10
C VAL A 157 -1.27 10.18 6.96
N ALA A 158 -1.54 9.37 7.98
CA ALA A 158 -1.40 7.91 7.90
C ALA A 158 -2.40 7.29 6.90
N ILE A 159 -3.67 7.73 6.89
CA ILE A 159 -4.65 7.29 5.89
C ILE A 159 -4.17 7.68 4.49
N LEU A 160 -3.77 8.93 4.30
CA LEU A 160 -3.29 9.40 3.01
C LEU A 160 -2.01 8.67 2.56
N GLY A 161 -1.07 8.45 3.49
CA GLY A 161 0.20 7.77 3.26
C GLY A 161 0.05 6.29 2.94
N THR A 162 -0.90 5.58 3.57
CA THR A 162 -1.22 4.18 3.22
C THR A 162 -1.94 4.08 1.88
N THR A 163 -2.87 4.99 1.61
CA THR A 163 -3.68 5.03 0.39
C THR A 163 -2.84 5.42 -0.83
N ILE A 164 -2.01 6.45 -0.70
CA ILE A 164 -1.20 7.05 -1.77
C ILE A 164 0.28 6.71 -1.49
N SER A 165 0.54 5.42 -1.24
CA SER A 165 1.85 4.94 -0.82
C SER A 165 2.91 5.07 -1.93
N PRO A 166 4.10 5.61 -1.63
CA PRO A 166 5.21 5.71 -2.58
C PRO A 166 5.54 4.42 -3.34
N TYR A 167 5.50 3.28 -2.66
CA TYR A 167 5.83 1.99 -3.29
C TYR A 167 4.88 1.63 -4.42
N LEU A 168 3.62 2.04 -4.34
CA LEU A 168 2.62 1.76 -5.36
C LEU A 168 2.96 2.43 -6.68
N PHE A 169 3.63 3.59 -6.66
CA PHE A 169 4.02 4.29 -7.89
C PHE A 169 5.08 3.52 -8.66
N PHE A 170 6.10 3.02 -7.94
CA PHE A 170 7.14 2.18 -8.52
C PHE A 170 6.57 0.82 -8.93
N TRP A 171 5.78 0.21 -8.05
CA TRP A 171 5.14 -1.08 -8.30
C TRP A 171 4.26 -1.04 -9.54
N GLN A 172 3.31 -0.10 -9.63
CA GLN A 172 2.38 0.01 -10.75
C GLN A 172 3.15 0.15 -12.07
N ALA A 173 4.10 1.09 -12.14
CA ALA A 173 4.89 1.30 -13.36
C ALA A 173 5.72 0.08 -13.76
N SER A 174 6.33 -0.62 -12.79
CA SER A 174 7.11 -1.83 -13.07
C SER A 174 6.24 -3.04 -13.40
N GLN A 175 5.02 -3.14 -12.84
CA GLN A 175 4.06 -4.21 -13.16
C GLN A 175 3.57 -4.14 -14.60
N GLU A 176 3.21 -2.96 -15.10
CA GLU A 176 2.86 -2.79 -16.53
C GLU A 176 3.98 -3.32 -17.44
N VAL A 177 5.23 -3.06 -17.06
CA VAL A 177 6.41 -3.52 -17.80
C VAL A 177 6.62 -5.04 -17.69
N GLU A 178 6.32 -5.64 -16.53
CA GLU A 178 6.38 -7.09 -16.32
C GLU A 178 5.28 -7.81 -17.11
N GLU A 179 4.07 -7.26 -17.18
CA GLU A 179 2.96 -7.81 -17.99
C GLU A 179 3.31 -7.82 -19.48
N GLU A 180 3.86 -6.72 -19.99
CA GLU A 180 4.39 -6.60 -21.34
C GLU A 180 5.49 -7.65 -21.64
N LEU A 181 6.42 -7.84 -20.70
CA LEU A 181 7.45 -8.88 -20.81
C LEU A 181 6.84 -10.29 -20.85
N ALA A 182 5.80 -10.54 -20.05
CA ALA A 182 5.10 -11.82 -20.00
C ALA A 182 4.26 -12.09 -21.26
N MET A 183 3.81 -11.05 -21.95
CA MET A 183 3.21 -11.12 -23.30
C MET A 183 4.25 -11.40 -24.41
N GLY A 184 5.53 -11.54 -24.06
CA GLY A 184 6.60 -11.86 -24.99
C GLY A 184 7.30 -10.64 -25.60
N ARG A 185 6.92 -9.42 -25.22
CA ARG A 185 7.52 -8.17 -25.69
C ARG A 185 8.84 -7.91 -24.95
N LYS A 186 9.85 -8.73 -25.23
CA LYS A 186 11.14 -8.75 -24.49
C LYS A 186 12.02 -7.53 -24.78
N GLN A 187 11.89 -6.94 -25.97
CA GLN A 187 12.70 -5.81 -26.39
C GLN A 187 12.03 -4.49 -26.01
N LEU A 188 12.83 -3.46 -25.77
CA LEU A 188 12.32 -2.16 -25.32
C LEU A 188 11.42 -1.51 -26.37
N TRP A 189 11.77 -1.59 -27.66
CA TRP A 189 10.98 -1.01 -28.74
C TRP A 189 9.61 -1.67 -28.94
N GLN A 190 9.43 -2.91 -28.46
CA GLN A 190 8.15 -3.62 -28.53
C GLN A 190 7.16 -3.18 -27.44
N ARG A 191 7.67 -2.50 -26.40
CA ARG A 191 6.91 -2.07 -25.21
C ARG A 191 6.72 -0.56 -25.15
N GLN A 192 7.28 0.17 -26.11
CA GLN A 192 7.21 1.62 -26.16
C GLN A 192 6.06 2.07 -27.03
N GLY A 193 5.38 3.14 -26.61
CA GLY A 193 4.33 3.76 -27.43
C GLY A 193 2.97 3.09 -27.32
N ALA A 194 2.52 2.83 -26.09
CA ALA A 194 1.19 2.27 -25.79
C ALA A 194 0.06 2.85 -26.65
N THR A 195 -0.80 1.96 -27.15
CA THR A 195 -1.96 2.31 -27.97
C THR A 195 -3.09 2.90 -27.12
N ASP A 196 -4.01 3.64 -27.76
CA ASP A 196 -5.18 4.20 -27.05
C ASP A 196 -6.05 3.13 -26.39
N ALA A 197 -6.15 1.96 -27.01
CA ALA A 197 -6.88 0.83 -26.46
C ALA A 197 -6.22 0.28 -25.19
N GLU A 198 -4.89 0.08 -25.20
CA GLU A 198 -4.12 -0.37 -24.03
C GLU A 198 -4.23 0.65 -22.88
N VAL A 199 -4.07 1.95 -23.17
CA VAL A 199 -4.20 3.01 -22.16
C VAL A 199 -5.62 3.08 -21.59
N ARG A 200 -6.65 2.93 -22.43
CA ARG A 200 -8.05 2.90 -21.97
C ARG A 200 -8.33 1.66 -21.12
N TYR A 201 -7.81 0.50 -21.50
CA TYR A 201 -7.96 -0.72 -20.72
C TYR A 201 -7.31 -0.57 -19.34
N ALA A 202 -6.08 -0.07 -19.28
CA ALA A 202 -5.40 0.20 -18.02
C ALA A 202 -6.16 1.23 -17.16
N ALA A 203 -6.76 2.26 -17.76
CA ALA A 203 -7.60 3.21 -17.02
C ALA A 203 -8.81 2.51 -16.36
N TRP A 204 -9.45 1.59 -17.07
CA TRP A 204 -10.57 0.82 -16.52
C TRP A 204 -10.13 -0.13 -15.42
N ASP A 205 -9.04 -0.89 -15.64
CA ASP A 205 -8.52 -1.84 -14.67
C ASP A 205 -8.10 -1.13 -13.37
N VAL A 206 -7.32 -0.05 -13.48
CA VAL A 206 -6.92 0.78 -12.33
C VAL A 206 -8.13 1.36 -11.61
N ASN A 207 -9.10 1.96 -12.34
CA ASN A 207 -10.26 2.56 -11.69
C ASN A 207 -11.12 1.53 -10.94
N ILE A 208 -11.34 0.35 -11.53
CA ILE A 208 -12.10 -0.73 -10.88
C ILE A 208 -11.35 -1.23 -9.64
N GLY A 209 -10.04 -1.46 -9.76
CA GLY A 209 -9.19 -1.88 -8.64
C GLY A 209 -9.21 -0.89 -7.47
N MET A 210 -9.03 0.41 -7.77
CA MET A 210 -9.04 1.46 -6.75
C MET A 210 -10.43 1.66 -6.14
N PHE A 211 -11.51 1.45 -6.91
CA PHE A 211 -12.87 1.55 -6.40
C PHE A 211 -13.15 0.47 -5.35
N PHE A 212 -12.85 -0.80 -5.66
CA PHE A 212 -13.02 -1.89 -4.70
C PHE A 212 -12.12 -1.73 -3.48
N SER A 213 -10.86 -1.31 -3.68
CA SER A 213 -9.94 -1.02 -2.57
C SER A 213 -10.51 0.04 -1.62
N ASN A 214 -11.08 1.12 -2.17
CA ASN A 214 -11.64 2.20 -1.38
C ASN A 214 -12.93 1.79 -0.65
N VAL A 215 -13.82 1.04 -1.31
CA VAL A 215 -15.01 0.47 -0.68
C VAL A 215 -14.64 -0.41 0.51
N VAL A 216 -13.66 -1.30 0.36
CA VAL A 216 -13.18 -2.16 1.45
C VAL A 216 -12.60 -1.31 2.58
N MET A 217 -11.77 -0.31 2.27
CA MET A 217 -11.24 0.64 3.28
C MET A 217 -12.35 1.34 4.06
N TYR A 218 -13.37 1.87 3.38
CA TYR A 218 -14.52 2.53 4.00
C TYR A 218 -15.23 1.59 4.99
N PHE A 219 -15.49 0.35 4.59
CA PHE A 219 -16.16 -0.63 5.44
C PHE A 219 -15.29 -1.12 6.60
N ILE A 220 -13.96 -1.18 6.46
CA ILE A 220 -13.04 -1.45 7.57
C ILE A 220 -13.09 -0.31 8.60
N ILE A 221 -13.05 0.95 8.16
CA ILE A 221 -13.17 2.12 9.05
C ILE A 221 -14.54 2.10 9.75
N LEU A 222 -15.62 1.86 9.01
CA LEU A 222 -16.97 1.80 9.53
C LEU A 222 -17.14 0.68 10.57
N ALA A 223 -16.70 -0.54 10.24
CA ALA A 223 -16.81 -1.69 11.13
C ALA A 223 -15.99 -1.48 12.41
N THR A 224 -14.77 -0.94 12.30
CA THR A 224 -13.92 -0.67 13.48
C THR A 224 -14.46 0.49 14.32
N ALA A 225 -15.07 1.52 13.71
CA ALA A 225 -15.74 2.58 14.45
C ALA A 225 -17.02 2.10 15.14
N ALA A 226 -17.81 1.23 14.51
CA ALA A 226 -19.04 0.70 15.09
C ALA A 226 -18.79 -0.26 16.26
N THR A 227 -17.63 -0.91 16.31
CA THR A 227 -17.33 -1.97 17.28
C THR A 227 -16.28 -1.56 18.32
N LEU A 228 -15.07 -1.22 17.90
CA LEU A 228 -13.95 -0.93 18.80
C LEU A 228 -14.07 0.46 19.45
N HIS A 229 -14.51 1.48 18.70
CA HIS A 229 -14.66 2.83 19.26
C HIS A 229 -15.76 2.88 20.32
N GLN A 230 -16.89 2.20 20.09
CA GLN A 230 -18.02 2.15 21.03
C GLN A 230 -17.70 1.37 22.32
N THR A 231 -16.79 0.40 22.24
CA THR A 231 -16.37 -0.41 23.41
C THR A 231 -15.24 0.24 24.21
N GLY A 232 -14.75 1.42 23.82
CA GLY A 232 -13.70 2.15 24.53
C GLY A 232 -12.29 1.55 24.39
N HIS A 233 -12.12 0.52 23.55
CA HIS A 233 -10.82 -0.07 23.25
C HIS A 233 -10.07 0.76 22.20
N THR A 234 -9.54 1.91 22.64
CA THR A 234 -8.72 2.80 21.79
C THR A 234 -7.25 2.39 21.74
N ASP A 235 -6.78 1.54 22.66
CA ASP A 235 -5.39 1.11 22.78
C ASP A 235 -5.19 -0.27 22.11
N ILE A 236 -5.09 -0.26 20.78
CA ILE A 236 -4.94 -1.47 19.97
C ILE A 236 -3.44 -1.72 19.78
N ASN A 237 -2.88 -2.58 20.63
CA ASN A 237 -1.47 -2.92 20.59
C ASN A 237 -1.12 -3.92 19.47
N THR A 238 -2.08 -4.73 19.00
CA THR A 238 -1.86 -5.65 17.87
C THR A 238 -3.08 -5.77 16.97
N ALA A 239 -2.86 -6.18 15.71
CA ALA A 239 -3.95 -6.51 14.78
C ALA A 239 -4.85 -7.66 15.31
N ALA A 240 -4.29 -8.54 16.16
CA ALA A 240 -5.03 -9.61 16.82
C ALA A 240 -5.99 -9.10 17.88
N ASP A 241 -5.63 -8.05 18.63
CA ASP A 241 -6.53 -7.42 19.62
C ASP A 241 -7.79 -6.87 18.95
N SER A 242 -7.67 -6.36 17.72
CA SER A 242 -8.83 -5.93 16.93
C SER A 242 -9.74 -7.10 16.53
N ALA A 243 -9.16 -8.25 16.18
CA ALA A 243 -9.92 -9.45 15.85
C ALA A 243 -10.65 -10.04 17.07
N VAL A 244 -10.02 -10.00 18.24
CA VAL A 244 -10.62 -10.44 19.51
C VAL A 244 -11.75 -9.50 19.94
N ALA A 245 -11.58 -8.18 19.81
CA ALA A 245 -12.61 -7.20 20.15
C ALA A 245 -13.90 -7.36 19.31
N LEU A 246 -13.79 -7.92 18.10
CA LEU A 246 -14.93 -8.22 17.23
C LEU A 246 -15.66 -9.53 17.59
N ARG A 247 -15.04 -10.41 18.39
CA ARG A 247 -15.59 -11.73 18.73
C ARG A 247 -16.96 -11.68 19.43
N PRO A 248 -17.23 -10.79 20.40
CA PRO A 248 -18.52 -10.74 21.10
C PRO A 248 -19.68 -10.30 20.20
N LEU A 249 -19.40 -9.48 19.17
CA LEU A 249 -20.40 -8.94 18.26
C LEU A 249 -20.65 -9.84 17.03
N ALA A 250 -19.63 -10.54 16.56
CA ALA A 250 -19.67 -11.26 15.28
C ALA A 250 -19.64 -12.80 15.41
N GLY A 251 -19.44 -13.33 16.63
CA GLY A 251 -19.41 -14.76 16.92
C GLY A 251 -18.11 -15.47 16.51
N ASP A 252 -18.00 -16.75 16.86
CA ASP A 252 -16.79 -17.55 16.65
C ASP A 252 -16.43 -17.74 15.16
N ALA A 253 -17.43 -17.77 14.26
CA ALA A 253 -17.20 -17.86 12.82
C ALA A 253 -16.50 -16.61 12.26
N ALA A 254 -16.87 -15.42 12.74
CA ALA A 254 -16.24 -14.17 12.33
C ALA A 254 -14.81 -14.04 12.88
N TYR A 255 -14.57 -14.56 14.09
CA TYR A 255 -13.22 -14.64 14.67
C TYR A 255 -12.27 -15.46 13.78
N ILE A 256 -12.70 -16.64 13.32
CA ILE A 256 -11.90 -17.48 12.41
C ILE A 256 -11.69 -16.78 11.06
N LEU A 257 -12.75 -16.19 10.48
CA LEU A 257 -12.63 -15.43 9.24
C LEU A 257 -11.65 -14.27 9.37
N MET A 258 -11.62 -13.61 10.53
CA MET A 258 -10.72 -12.50 10.79
C MET A 258 -9.26 -12.95 10.92
N ALA A 259 -9.01 -14.05 11.64
CA ALA A 259 -7.68 -14.63 11.71
C ALA A 259 -7.16 -15.05 10.32
N LEU A 260 -8.02 -15.66 9.49
CA LEU A 260 -7.70 -15.99 8.10
C LEU A 260 -7.47 -14.75 7.23
N ALA A 261 -8.25 -13.68 7.43
CA ALA A 261 -8.07 -12.41 6.75
C ALA A 261 -6.70 -11.78 7.07
N LEU A 262 -6.32 -11.74 8.36
CA LEU A 262 -5.02 -11.22 8.81
C LEU A 262 -3.84 -11.99 8.20
N ILE A 263 -3.92 -13.33 8.25
CA ILE A 263 -2.92 -14.20 7.63
C ILE A 263 -2.83 -13.92 6.13
N GLY A 264 -3.97 -13.77 5.46
CA GLY A 264 -4.00 -13.56 4.03
C GLY A 264 -3.51 -12.23 3.53
N THR A 265 -3.86 -11.15 4.22
CA THR A 265 -3.39 -9.81 3.88
C THR A 265 -1.88 -9.72 4.04
N GLY A 266 -1.32 -10.26 5.12
CA GLY A 266 0.13 -10.26 5.31
C GLY A 266 0.86 -11.13 4.29
N LEU A 267 0.33 -12.33 3.99
CA LEU A 267 0.93 -13.20 2.97
C LEU A 267 0.95 -12.59 1.56
N LEU A 268 0.01 -11.68 1.27
CA LEU A 268 -0.01 -10.88 0.03
C LEU A 268 0.88 -9.66 0.07
N ALA A 269 0.83 -8.92 1.18
CA ALA A 269 1.48 -7.63 1.31
C ALA A 269 3.00 -7.78 1.35
N VAL A 270 3.52 -8.76 2.11
CA VAL A 270 4.97 -8.96 2.27
C VAL A 270 5.68 -9.14 0.92
N PRO A 271 5.25 -10.05 0.02
CA PRO A 271 5.85 -10.15 -1.31
C PRO A 271 5.79 -8.83 -2.11
N ILE A 272 4.67 -8.11 -2.09
CA ILE A 272 4.52 -6.87 -2.87
C ILE A 272 5.45 -5.76 -2.33
N LEU A 273 5.57 -5.63 -1.01
CA LEU A 273 6.42 -4.64 -0.36
C LEU A 273 7.92 -4.91 -0.61
N THR A 274 8.35 -6.17 -0.46
CA THR A 274 9.76 -6.54 -0.67
C THR A 274 10.14 -6.46 -2.16
N THR A 275 9.26 -6.90 -3.05
CA THR A 275 9.52 -6.88 -4.50
C THR A 275 9.47 -5.46 -5.06
N SER A 276 8.52 -4.60 -4.64
CA SER A 276 8.48 -3.19 -5.06
C SER A 276 9.74 -2.43 -4.63
N GLY A 277 10.25 -2.67 -3.42
CA GLY A 277 11.53 -2.14 -2.97
C GLY A 277 12.70 -2.64 -3.83
N ALA A 278 12.72 -3.93 -4.15
CA ALA A 278 13.73 -4.52 -5.03
C ALA A 278 13.68 -3.98 -6.47
N TYR A 279 12.48 -3.75 -7.03
CA TYR A 279 12.31 -3.09 -8.33
C TYR A 279 12.90 -1.68 -8.31
N ALA A 280 12.54 -0.87 -7.31
CA ALA A 280 13.04 0.49 -7.17
C ALA A 280 14.58 0.54 -7.06
N VAL A 281 15.19 -0.33 -6.25
CA VAL A 281 16.65 -0.43 -6.10
C VAL A 281 17.31 -0.89 -7.40
N CYS A 282 16.86 -2.02 -7.96
CA CYS A 282 17.48 -2.56 -9.17
C CYS A 282 17.35 -1.60 -10.36
N GLU A 283 16.23 -0.89 -10.50
CA GLU A 283 16.07 0.13 -11.54
C GLU A 283 16.95 1.36 -11.30
N ALA A 284 17.05 1.83 -10.06
CA ALA A 284 17.90 2.98 -9.71
C ALA A 284 19.39 2.69 -9.96
N PHE A 285 19.86 1.48 -9.66
CA PHE A 285 21.22 1.04 -9.97
C PHE A 285 21.38 0.46 -11.38
N GLY A 286 20.28 0.21 -12.09
CA GLY A 286 20.23 -0.35 -13.46
C GLY A 286 20.76 -1.77 -13.54
N TRP A 287 20.53 -2.52 -12.47
CA TRP A 287 20.75 -3.95 -12.43
C TRP A 287 19.62 -4.69 -13.15
N LYS A 288 19.88 -5.95 -13.51
CA LYS A 288 18.85 -6.82 -14.11
C LYS A 288 17.82 -7.19 -13.04
N TRP A 289 16.54 -7.06 -13.38
CA TRP A 289 15.40 -7.34 -12.51
C TRP A 289 14.31 -8.12 -13.24
N GLY A 290 13.33 -8.65 -12.49
CA GLY A 290 12.14 -9.34 -13.01
C GLY A 290 11.76 -10.53 -12.14
N LEU A 291 10.48 -10.64 -11.80
CA LEU A 291 9.90 -11.75 -11.03
C LEU A 291 9.96 -13.06 -11.84
N ASP A 292 9.89 -12.98 -13.18
CA ASP A 292 9.94 -14.14 -14.08
C ASP A 292 11.39 -14.56 -14.44
N ARG A 293 12.41 -13.86 -13.92
CA ARG A 293 13.82 -14.23 -14.15
C ARG A 293 14.27 -15.24 -13.11
N LYS A 294 14.85 -16.36 -13.56
CA LYS A 294 15.52 -17.33 -12.67
C LYS A 294 16.53 -16.62 -11.75
N LEU A 295 16.68 -17.09 -10.50
CA LEU A 295 17.64 -16.64 -9.48
C LEU A 295 19.03 -16.23 -10.02
N ARG A 296 19.57 -16.99 -10.98
CA ARG A 296 20.89 -16.71 -11.58
C ARG A 296 20.93 -15.47 -12.49
N GLY A 297 19.79 -15.05 -13.04
CA GLY A 297 19.65 -13.92 -13.96
C GLY A 297 19.36 -12.56 -13.32
N ALA A 298 18.97 -12.54 -12.03
CA ALA A 298 18.63 -11.34 -11.26
C ALA A 298 19.08 -11.48 -9.78
N LYS A 299 20.35 -11.88 -9.55
CA LYS A 299 20.88 -12.15 -8.20
C LYS A 299 20.70 -10.96 -7.25
N GLN A 300 20.89 -9.73 -7.76
CA GLN A 300 20.75 -8.50 -6.98
C GLN A 300 19.30 -8.26 -6.54
N PHE A 301 18.32 -8.60 -7.38
CA PHE A 301 16.90 -8.45 -7.07
C PHE A 301 16.48 -9.35 -5.91
N TYR A 302 16.81 -10.65 -6.01
CA TYR A 302 16.54 -11.60 -4.93
C TYR A 302 17.34 -11.32 -3.66
N PHE A 303 18.55 -10.77 -3.78
CA PHE A 303 19.32 -10.34 -2.62
C PHE A 303 18.64 -9.20 -1.86
N VAL A 304 18.13 -8.18 -2.56
CA VAL A 304 17.40 -7.07 -1.91
C VAL A 304 16.13 -7.57 -1.23
N ILE A 305 15.39 -8.50 -1.86
CA ILE A 305 14.22 -9.15 -1.24
C ILE A 305 14.65 -9.88 0.04
N ALA A 306 15.67 -10.73 -0.05
CA ALA A 306 16.12 -11.52 1.09
C ALA A 306 16.63 -10.66 2.24
N ALA A 307 17.44 -9.63 1.93
CA ALA A 307 17.92 -8.68 2.91
C ALA A 307 16.75 -7.92 3.57
N SER A 308 15.78 -7.45 2.79
CA SER A 308 14.61 -6.74 3.31
C SER A 308 13.76 -7.62 4.22
N THR A 309 13.51 -8.88 3.84
CA THR A 309 12.76 -9.82 4.68
C THR A 309 13.50 -10.12 5.98
N ILE A 310 14.82 -10.37 5.90
CA ILE A 310 15.64 -10.67 7.10
C ILE A 310 15.70 -9.45 8.04
N VAL A 311 15.90 -8.25 7.51
CA VAL A 311 15.90 -7.03 8.33
C VAL A 311 14.52 -6.80 8.95
N GLY A 312 13.43 -7.00 8.20
CA GLY A 312 12.06 -6.96 8.72
C GLY A 312 11.85 -7.92 9.88
N LEU A 313 12.34 -9.16 9.76
CA LEU A 313 12.30 -10.15 10.85
C LEU A 313 13.07 -9.70 12.09
N PHE A 314 14.24 -9.08 11.92
CA PHE A 314 15.05 -8.61 13.05
C PHE A 314 14.39 -7.44 13.79
N ILE A 315 13.62 -6.60 13.10
CA ILE A 315 12.88 -5.49 13.70
C ILE A 315 11.87 -6.01 14.74
N ASP A 316 11.21 -7.15 14.47
CA ASP A 316 10.26 -7.74 15.41
C ASP A 316 10.91 -8.22 16.72
N PHE A 317 12.22 -8.54 16.69
CA PHE A 317 12.97 -8.92 17.89
C PHE A 317 13.39 -7.72 18.75
N LEU A 318 13.32 -6.49 18.21
CA LEU A 318 13.61 -5.26 18.95
C LEU A 318 12.48 -4.88 19.92
N GLY A 319 11.37 -5.63 19.93
CA GLY A 319 10.22 -5.37 20.81
C GLY A 319 9.42 -4.13 20.42
N ILE A 320 9.60 -3.64 19.19
CA ILE A 320 8.80 -2.55 18.63
C ILE A 320 7.36 -3.07 18.44
N ASN A 321 6.39 -2.25 18.84
CA ASN A 321 4.99 -2.59 18.64
C ASN A 321 4.67 -2.56 17.12
N PRO A 322 4.11 -3.64 16.53
CA PRO A 322 3.78 -3.70 15.10
C PRO A 322 2.80 -2.61 14.66
N MET A 323 1.86 -2.26 15.53
CA MET A 323 0.85 -1.25 15.25
C MET A 323 1.50 0.12 15.16
N ASP A 324 2.38 0.47 16.11
CA ASP A 324 3.16 1.71 16.03
C ASP A 324 4.06 1.71 14.80
N ALA A 325 4.72 0.59 14.48
CA ALA A 325 5.54 0.46 13.29
C ALA A 325 4.73 0.75 12.02
N LEU A 326 3.55 0.13 11.85
CA LEU A 326 2.63 0.36 10.71
C LEU A 326 2.12 1.80 10.65
N PHE A 327 1.87 2.43 11.81
CA PHE A 327 1.42 3.80 11.87
C PHE A 327 2.53 4.78 11.48
N TRP A 328 3.73 4.62 12.03
CA TRP A 328 4.87 5.50 11.74
C TRP A 328 5.37 5.34 10.32
N THR A 329 5.39 4.13 9.76
CA THR A 329 5.68 3.93 8.33
C THR A 329 4.64 4.56 7.43
N ALA A 330 3.35 4.52 7.80
CA ALA A 330 2.30 5.22 7.08
C ALA A 330 2.52 6.74 7.09
N VAL A 331 2.91 7.31 8.23
CA VAL A 331 3.27 8.73 8.34
C VAL A 331 4.49 9.05 7.48
N ILE A 332 5.55 8.25 7.54
CA ILE A 332 6.74 8.39 6.69
C ILE A 332 6.37 8.34 5.20
N ASN A 333 5.52 7.40 4.80
CA ASN A 333 5.00 7.32 3.43
C ASN A 333 4.20 8.58 3.04
N GLY A 334 3.43 9.14 3.97
CA GLY A 334 2.74 10.43 3.80
C GLY A 334 3.69 11.61 3.56
N PHE A 335 4.89 11.61 4.16
CA PHE A 335 5.93 12.60 3.90
C PHE A 335 6.71 12.36 2.60
N LEU A 336 6.94 11.08 2.24
CA LEU A 336 7.68 10.70 1.03
C LEU A 336 6.86 10.84 -0.25
N ALA A 337 5.55 10.66 -0.17
CA ALA A 337 4.66 10.73 -1.32
C ALA A 337 4.67 12.11 -2.02
N PRO A 338 4.45 13.27 -1.36
CA PRO A 338 4.37 14.57 -2.03
C PRO A 338 5.56 14.91 -2.96
N PRO A 339 6.84 14.78 -2.55
CA PRO A 339 7.95 15.05 -3.46
C PRO A 339 7.98 14.05 -4.63
N LEU A 340 7.63 12.77 -4.42
CA LEU A 340 7.57 11.78 -5.49
C LEU A 340 6.45 12.06 -6.49
N LEU A 341 5.27 12.42 -5.99
CA LEU A 341 4.11 12.83 -6.78
C LEU A 341 4.45 14.00 -7.69
N MET A 342 5.14 15.02 -7.15
CA MET A 342 5.62 16.15 -7.93
C MET A 342 6.51 15.70 -9.09
N ILE A 343 7.49 14.81 -8.85
CA ILE A 343 8.37 14.34 -9.93
C ILE A 343 7.58 13.55 -10.97
N ILE A 344 6.67 12.68 -10.54
CA ILE A 344 5.86 11.88 -11.46
C ILE A 344 5.00 12.79 -12.34
N MET A 345 4.44 13.86 -11.78
CA MET A 345 3.69 14.86 -12.55
C MET A 345 4.58 15.60 -13.56
N LEU A 346 5.82 15.92 -13.19
CA LEU A 346 6.79 16.52 -14.12
C LEU A 346 7.17 15.53 -15.24
N VAL A 347 7.40 14.26 -14.91
CA VAL A 347 7.69 13.17 -15.87
C VAL A 347 6.53 12.99 -16.84
N ALA A 348 5.30 12.87 -16.33
CA ALA A 348 4.10 12.60 -17.12
C ALA A 348 3.68 13.76 -18.03
N ASN A 349 4.17 14.97 -17.75
CA ASN A 349 4.00 16.15 -18.59
C ASN A 349 5.19 16.47 -19.50
N ASN A 350 6.31 15.77 -19.34
CA ASN A 350 7.49 16.02 -20.13
C ASN A 350 7.38 15.33 -21.51
N ARG A 351 7.27 16.13 -22.58
CA ARG A 351 7.23 15.62 -23.96
C ARG A 351 8.48 14.85 -24.36
N SER A 352 9.63 15.11 -23.76
CA SER A 352 10.84 14.32 -24.07
C SER A 352 10.76 12.87 -23.54
N VAL A 353 9.91 12.63 -22.53
CA VAL A 353 9.72 11.31 -21.92
C VAL A 353 8.47 10.63 -22.48
N MET A 354 7.36 11.37 -22.56
CA MET A 354 6.04 10.84 -22.90
C MET A 354 5.68 10.99 -24.39
N GLY A 355 6.49 11.71 -25.17
CA GLY A 355 6.17 12.04 -26.56
C GLY A 355 4.84 12.78 -26.66
N ASP A 356 3.96 12.33 -27.56
CA ASP A 356 2.62 12.90 -27.76
C ASP A 356 1.61 12.42 -26.70
N ARG A 357 2.00 11.48 -25.83
CA ARG A 357 1.13 10.87 -24.81
C ARG A 357 1.19 11.58 -23.46
N VAL A 358 1.44 12.89 -23.41
CA VAL A 358 1.41 13.68 -22.16
C VAL A 358 0.04 13.61 -21.47
N ASN A 359 -0.01 14.03 -20.20
CA ASN A 359 -1.28 14.08 -19.47
C ASN A 359 -2.24 15.14 -20.04
N GLY A 360 -3.52 14.77 -20.13
CA GLY A 360 -4.59 15.72 -20.44
C GLY A 360 -4.92 16.60 -19.22
N THR A 361 -5.71 17.65 -19.46
CA THR A 361 -6.03 18.67 -18.43
C THR A 361 -6.67 18.08 -17.18
N ALA A 362 -7.60 17.11 -17.32
CA ALA A 362 -8.26 16.48 -16.18
C ALA A 362 -7.29 15.70 -15.28
N MET A 363 -6.39 14.91 -15.88
CA MET A 363 -5.37 14.16 -15.12
C MET A 363 -4.35 15.09 -14.49
N ASN A 364 -4.04 16.21 -15.14
CA ASN A 364 -3.17 17.24 -14.56
C ASN A 364 -3.79 17.92 -13.34
N VAL A 365 -5.05 18.32 -13.43
CA VAL A 365 -5.77 18.91 -12.29
C VAL A 365 -5.81 17.91 -11.13
N LEU A 366 -6.21 16.66 -11.38
CA LEU A 366 -6.28 15.65 -10.32
C LEU A 366 -4.90 15.36 -9.71
N GLY A 367 -3.87 15.10 -10.52
CA GLY A 367 -2.54 14.77 -10.02
C GLY A 367 -1.85 15.90 -9.27
N TRP A 368 -1.99 17.16 -9.72
CA TRP A 368 -1.49 18.31 -8.98
C TRP A 368 -2.31 18.56 -7.71
N THR A 369 -3.62 18.35 -7.74
CA THR A 369 -4.47 18.43 -6.53
C THR A 369 -4.01 17.39 -5.51
N THR A 370 -3.78 16.14 -5.92
CA THR A 370 -3.22 15.10 -5.03
C THR A 370 -1.90 15.55 -4.42
N THR A 371 -1.01 16.12 -5.24
CA THR A 371 0.30 16.60 -4.78
C THR A 371 0.16 17.70 -3.73
N VAL A 372 -0.69 18.69 -3.98
CA VAL A 372 -0.95 19.81 -3.06
C VAL A 372 -1.60 19.33 -1.76
N VAL A 373 -2.60 18.44 -1.83
CA VAL A 373 -3.28 17.88 -0.65
C VAL A 373 -2.29 17.10 0.22
N MET A 374 -1.43 16.29 -0.39
CA MET A 374 -0.40 15.55 0.35
C MET A 374 0.64 16.49 0.99
N PHE A 375 1.09 17.51 0.27
CA PHE A 375 1.99 18.53 0.84
C PHE A 375 1.34 19.29 2.00
N ALA A 376 0.07 19.69 1.84
CA ALA A 376 -0.67 20.39 2.87
C ALA A 376 -0.86 19.53 4.12
N ALA A 377 -1.21 18.24 3.96
CA ALA A 377 -1.36 17.32 5.08
C ALA A 377 -0.02 17.09 5.82
N ALA A 378 1.06 16.88 5.08
CA ALA A 378 2.40 16.73 5.65
C ALA A 378 2.87 18.00 6.38
N ALA A 379 2.68 19.18 5.77
CA ALA A 379 3.03 20.46 6.38
C ALA A 379 2.19 20.75 7.63
N ALA A 380 0.88 20.49 7.60
CA ALA A 380 0.00 20.67 8.74
C ALA A 380 0.46 19.83 9.93
N LEU A 381 0.85 18.57 9.69
CA LEU A 381 1.37 17.69 10.74
C LEU A 381 2.67 18.24 11.37
N VAL A 382 3.60 18.72 10.54
CA VAL A 382 4.87 19.33 11.02
C VAL A 382 4.60 20.58 11.86
N VAL A 383 3.68 21.45 11.41
CA VAL A 383 3.31 22.67 12.14
C VAL A 383 2.70 22.32 13.49
N THR A 384 1.85 21.30 13.56
CA THR A 384 1.27 20.87 14.83
C THR A 384 2.26 20.23 15.79
N TRP A 385 3.23 19.46 15.30
CA TRP A 385 4.32 18.94 16.15
C TRP A 385 5.30 20.01 16.61
N GLY A 386 5.51 21.06 15.80
CA GLY A 386 6.34 22.20 16.21
C GLY A 386 5.67 23.15 17.20
N ALA A 387 4.34 23.03 17.39
CA ALA A 387 3.55 23.85 18.30
C ALA A 387 3.24 23.17 19.65
N SER A 388 3.47 21.86 19.76
CA SER A 388 3.42 21.04 20.98
C SER A 388 4.79 20.89 21.59
#